data_AF-A0A6S7JD41-F1
#
_entry.id   AF-A0A6S7JD41-F1
#
_cell.length_a   1.000
_cell.length_b   1.000
_cell.length_c   1.000
_cell.angle_alpha   90.00
_cell.angle_beta   90.00
_cell.angle_gamma   90.00
#
_symmetry.space_group_name_H-M   'P 1'
#
loop_
_entity.id
_entity.type
_entity.pdbx_description
1 polymer ?
#
loop_
_entity_poly.entity_id
_entity_poly.type
_entity_poly.pdbx_seq_one_letter_code
_entity_poly.pdbx_strand_id
1 'polypeptide(L)'
;MWKLVDDVSSSENLTSNSFSATQCSTLDSIDSWATCNCMKLNTKKCKELRISFLKETPQLPPLTIDGHVLETEQSQKVLGLIIQNNLKCDEQIRSIVTKASKRLYGLRVYCGGGVPPADLTNIYFALIRSILEYCCEVWNYAIPRYLSDELERVQKRAMCIIFLATHTTKFSNWLIAQDLATSETKLV
;
A
#
# COMPACT_ATOMS: atom_id res chain seq x y z
N MET A 1 11.70 -13.11 -9.53
CA MET A 1 11.59 -11.85 -10.30
C MET A 1 10.16 -11.68 -10.75
N TRP A 2 9.62 -10.47 -10.62
CA TRP A 2 8.25 -10.12 -11.00
C TRP A 2 8.30 -8.91 -11.94
N LYS A 3 7.45 -8.89 -12.97
CA LYS A 3 7.38 -7.81 -13.96
C LYS A 3 5.93 -7.36 -14.12
N LEU A 4 5.70 -6.05 -14.06
CA LEU A 4 4.44 -5.42 -14.39
C LEU A 4 4.67 -4.20 -15.29
N VAL A 5 4.27 -4.30 -16.56
CA VAL A 5 4.53 -3.26 -17.58
C VAL A 5 6.02 -2.91 -17.62
N ASP A 6 6.41 -1.71 -17.20
CA ASP A 6 7.76 -1.19 -17.13
C ASP A 6 8.46 -1.47 -15.79
N ASP A 7 7.70 -1.78 -14.73
CA ASP A 7 8.25 -2.07 -13.41
C ASP A 7 8.75 -3.52 -13.35
N VAL A 8 10.01 -3.69 -12.93
CA VAL A 8 10.62 -5.00 -12.63
C VAL A 8 11.09 -4.97 -11.18
N SER A 9 10.71 -6.00 -10.42
CA SER A 9 11.13 -6.19 -9.04
C SER A 9 11.79 -7.56 -8.88
N SER A 10 12.96 -7.58 -8.25
CA SER A 10 13.64 -8.82 -7.86
C SER A 10 13.94 -8.79 -6.38
N SER A 11 13.93 -9.96 -5.75
CA SER A 11 14.18 -10.15 -4.34
C SER A 11 15.07 -11.36 -4.16
N GLU A 12 16.08 -11.22 -3.32
CA GLU A 12 16.97 -12.30 -2.89
C GLU A 12 16.84 -12.46 -1.38
N ASN A 13 16.77 -13.70 -0.90
CA ASN A 13 16.80 -14.01 0.52
C ASN A 13 18.22 -14.37 0.91
N LEU A 14 18.81 -13.60 1.83
CA LEU A 14 20.16 -13.81 2.32
C LEU A 14 20.13 -14.37 3.74
N THR A 15 20.99 -15.35 3.99
CA THR A 15 21.34 -15.83 5.32
C THR A 15 22.62 -15.15 5.80
N SER A 16 22.90 -15.17 7.10
CA SER A 16 24.00 -14.40 7.72
C SER A 16 25.39 -14.65 7.10
N ASN A 17 25.60 -15.82 6.51
CA ASN A 17 26.90 -16.23 5.94
C ASN A 17 26.88 -16.34 4.41
N SER A 18 25.81 -15.88 3.75
CA SER A 18 25.70 -15.95 2.29
C SER A 18 26.16 -14.66 1.62
N PHE A 19 26.85 -14.80 0.49
CA PHE A 19 27.16 -13.68 -0.40
C PHE A 19 25.93 -13.35 -1.24
N SER A 20 25.66 -12.06 -1.45
CA SER A 20 24.61 -11.64 -2.37
C SER A 20 25.03 -11.93 -3.81
N ALA A 21 24.22 -12.73 -4.50
CA ALA A 21 24.36 -12.95 -5.93
C ALA A 21 23.51 -11.96 -6.74
N THR A 22 22.74 -11.07 -6.09
CA THR A 22 21.82 -10.12 -6.75
C THR A 22 22.51 -9.29 -7.83
N GLN A 23 23.72 -8.78 -7.58
CA GLN A 23 24.47 -8.00 -8.58
C GLN A 23 24.72 -8.82 -9.85
N CYS A 24 25.52 -9.88 -9.76
CA CYS A 24 25.99 -10.63 -10.93
C CYS A 24 24.89 -11.45 -11.63
N SER A 25 23.97 -12.06 -10.86
CA SER A 25 22.98 -12.96 -11.44
C SER A 25 21.77 -12.23 -12.02
N THR A 26 21.40 -11.09 -11.42
CA THR A 26 20.12 -10.43 -11.68
C THR A 26 20.33 -9.06 -12.30
N LEU A 27 21.04 -8.15 -11.64
CA LEU A 27 21.16 -6.76 -12.12
C LEU A 27 21.95 -6.68 -13.43
N ASP A 28 23.09 -7.36 -13.52
CA ASP A 28 23.92 -7.35 -14.73
C ASP A 28 23.18 -8.00 -15.92
N SER A 29 22.38 -9.03 -15.65
CA SER A 29 21.51 -9.67 -16.65
C SER A 29 20.41 -8.73 -17.13
N ILE A 30 19.79 -7.97 -16.23
CA ILE A 30 18.76 -6.97 -16.56
C ILE A 30 19.37 -5.83 -17.38
N ASP A 31 20.55 -5.35 -16.99
CA ASP A 31 21.25 -4.25 -17.65
C ASP A 31 21.69 -4.65 -19.07
N SER A 32 22.25 -5.85 -19.21
CA SER A 32 22.59 -6.45 -20.50
C SER A 32 21.36 -6.62 -21.39
N TRP A 33 20.26 -7.14 -20.84
CA TRP A 33 19.02 -7.31 -21.59
C TRP A 33 18.42 -5.96 -22.02
N ALA A 34 18.41 -4.96 -21.14
CA ALA A 34 17.92 -3.62 -21.48
C ALA A 34 18.76 -3.01 -22.62
N THR A 35 20.09 -3.12 -22.54
CA THR A 35 21.02 -2.64 -23.58
C THR A 35 20.79 -3.36 -24.91
N CYS A 36 20.68 -4.69 -24.91
CA CYS A 36 20.39 -5.48 -26.12
C CYS A 36 19.05 -5.11 -26.77
N ASN A 37 18.08 -4.66 -25.98
CA ASN A 37 16.76 -4.24 -26.46
C ASN A 37 16.66 -2.73 -26.69
N CYS A 38 17.78 -2.00 -26.71
CA CYS A 38 17.83 -0.54 -26.90
C CYS A 38 16.96 0.24 -25.89
N MET A 39 16.85 -0.27 -24.67
CA MET A 39 16.12 0.38 -23.57
C MET A 39 17.10 0.97 -22.56
N LYS A 40 16.72 2.13 -22.01
CA LYS A 40 17.48 2.81 -20.96
C LYS A 40 16.79 2.67 -19.62
N LEU A 41 17.49 2.11 -18.64
CA LEU A 41 16.99 1.98 -17.27
C LEU A 41 16.98 3.36 -16.59
N ASN A 42 15.93 3.63 -15.82
CA ASN A 42 15.84 4.85 -15.05
C ASN A 42 16.45 4.63 -13.66
N THR A 43 17.77 4.80 -13.57
CA THR A 43 18.56 4.59 -12.35
C THR A 43 18.05 5.41 -11.15
N LYS A 44 17.42 6.58 -11.39
CA LYS A 44 16.80 7.39 -10.33
C LYS A 44 15.55 6.76 -9.71
N LYS A 45 14.85 5.90 -10.45
CA LYS A 45 13.67 5.16 -9.98
C LYS A 45 14.02 3.77 -9.46
N CYS A 46 15.17 3.22 -9.86
CA CYS A 46 15.68 1.96 -9.33
C CYS A 46 16.18 2.19 -7.89
N LYS A 47 15.61 1.46 -6.94
CA LYS A 47 15.93 1.58 -5.52
C LYS A 47 16.17 0.21 -4.93
N GLU A 48 17.04 0.16 -3.93
CA GLU A 48 17.25 -1.02 -3.12
C GLU A 48 16.47 -0.90 -1.80
N LEU A 49 15.66 -1.90 -1.47
CA LEU A 49 15.00 -2.00 -0.17
C LEU A 49 15.59 -3.19 0.59
N ARG A 50 16.36 -2.91 1.66
CA ARG A 50 16.97 -3.95 2.50
C ARG A 50 16.08 -4.22 3.71
N ILE A 51 15.57 -5.44 3.82
CA ILE A 51 14.76 -5.88 4.97
C ILE A 51 15.61 -6.83 5.81
N SER A 52 15.84 -6.49 7.08
CA SER A 52 16.58 -7.34 8.01
C SER A 52 16.04 -7.22 9.42
N PHE A 53 15.84 -8.37 10.07
CA PHE A 53 15.43 -8.49 11.48
C PHE A 53 16.57 -9.04 12.36
N LEU A 54 17.77 -9.17 11.80
CA LEU A 54 18.96 -9.59 12.54
C LEU A 54 19.39 -8.47 13.50
N LYS A 55 19.88 -8.87 14.68
CA LYS A 55 20.41 -7.93 15.68
C LYS A 55 21.58 -7.11 15.13
N GLU A 56 22.39 -7.75 14.30
CA GLU A 56 23.45 -7.11 13.52
C GLU A 56 23.08 -7.20 12.04
N THR A 57 22.91 -6.04 11.42
CA THR A 57 22.56 -5.96 10.00
C THR A 57 23.78 -6.26 9.14
N PRO A 58 23.72 -7.26 8.24
CA PRO A 58 24.82 -7.55 7.34
C PRO A 58 25.16 -6.32 6.49
N GLN A 59 26.43 -5.97 6.43
CA GLN A 59 26.92 -4.93 5.54
C GLN A 59 27.04 -5.51 4.13
N LEU A 60 26.01 -5.27 3.31
CA LEU A 60 25.99 -5.68 1.92
C LEU A 60 26.65 -4.61 1.05
N PRO A 61 27.44 -5.01 0.04
CA PRO A 61 28.02 -4.06 -0.91
C PRO A 61 26.91 -3.26 -1.61
N PRO A 62 27.17 -2.00 -2.01
CA PRO A 62 26.21 -1.23 -2.77
C PRO A 62 25.90 -1.91 -4.11
N LEU A 63 24.62 -1.97 -4.47
CA LEU A 63 24.19 -2.47 -5.77
C LEU A 63 24.38 -1.40 -6.84
N THR A 64 24.70 -1.81 -8.05
CA THR A 64 24.89 -0.92 -9.20
C THR A 64 24.05 -1.36 -10.40
N ILE A 65 23.53 -0.41 -11.14
CA ILE A 65 22.83 -0.65 -12.42
C ILE A 65 23.17 0.48 -13.40
N ASP A 66 23.45 0.16 -14.67
CA ASP A 66 23.89 1.14 -15.67
C ASP A 66 25.08 2.00 -15.16
N GLY A 67 26.02 1.37 -14.45
CA GLY A 67 27.19 2.03 -13.83
C GLY A 67 26.90 2.98 -12.65
N HIS A 68 25.64 3.09 -12.20
CA HIS A 68 25.23 3.95 -11.09
C HIS A 68 24.91 3.14 -9.83
N VAL A 69 25.36 3.63 -8.67
CA VAL A 69 25.00 3.05 -7.36
C VAL A 69 23.53 3.29 -7.08
N LEU A 70 22.80 2.22 -6.74
CA LEU A 70 21.42 2.28 -6.32
C LEU A 70 21.31 2.88 -4.91
N GLU A 71 20.33 3.76 -4.74
CA GLU A 71 20.00 4.31 -3.43
C GLU A 71 19.24 3.27 -2.60
N THR A 72 19.73 3.04 -1.37
CA THR A 72 19.02 2.22 -0.40
C THR A 72 17.98 3.08 0.33
N GLU A 73 16.71 2.73 0.20
CA GLU A 73 15.61 3.46 0.85
C GLU A 73 15.04 2.69 2.05
N GLN A 74 14.42 3.42 2.99
CA GLN A 74 13.75 2.83 4.15
C GLN A 74 12.32 2.41 3.85
N SER A 75 11.69 3.01 2.83
CA SER A 75 10.38 2.62 2.34
C SER A 75 10.34 2.81 0.84
N GLN A 76 9.64 1.92 0.15
CA GLN A 76 9.48 1.99 -1.29
C GLN A 76 8.03 1.73 -1.68
N LYS A 77 7.54 2.51 -2.65
CA LYS A 77 6.18 2.36 -3.16
C LYS A 77 6.18 1.44 -4.37
N VAL A 78 5.53 0.28 -4.23
CA VAL A 78 5.39 -0.73 -5.28
C VAL A 78 3.90 -0.86 -5.61
N LEU A 79 3.50 -0.51 -6.84
CA LEU A 79 2.12 -0.64 -7.31
C LEU A 79 1.06 0.01 -6.40
N GLY A 80 1.39 1.12 -5.74
CA GLY A 80 0.46 1.80 -4.82
C GLY A 80 0.51 1.32 -3.37
N LEU A 81 1.22 0.23 -3.08
CA LEU A 81 1.53 -0.26 -1.74
C LEU A 81 2.89 0.28 -1.29
N ILE A 82 2.97 0.81 -0.07
CA ILE A 82 4.23 1.24 0.54
C ILE A 82 4.76 0.08 1.39
N ILE A 83 5.98 -0.37 1.09
CA ILE A 83 6.68 -1.42 1.83
C ILE A 83 7.83 -0.76 2.58
N GLN A 84 7.83 -0.90 3.90
CA GLN A 84 8.88 -0.36 4.77
C GLN A 84 9.92 -1.46 5.07
N ASN A 85 11.18 -1.09 5.26
CA ASN A 85 12.28 -2.01 5.56
C ASN A 85 12.09 -2.79 6.89
N ASN A 86 11.28 -2.24 7.79
CA ASN A 86 10.89 -2.83 9.07
C ASN A 86 9.56 -3.59 9.01
N LEU A 87 8.96 -3.71 7.81
CA LEU A 87 7.66 -4.30 7.52
C LEU A 87 6.50 -3.76 8.37
N LYS A 88 6.64 -2.56 8.94
CA LYS A 88 5.50 -1.84 9.51
C LYS A 88 4.57 -1.39 8.39
N CYS A 89 3.30 -1.18 8.74
CA CYS A 89 2.27 -0.70 7.82
C CYS A 89 1.88 0.77 8.09
N ASP A 90 2.56 1.47 8.99
CA ASP A 90 2.12 2.79 9.45
C ASP A 90 2.15 3.84 8.35
N GLU A 91 3.17 3.83 7.49
CA GLU A 91 3.24 4.74 6.36
C GLU A 91 2.17 4.44 5.31
N GLN A 92 1.91 3.15 5.06
CA GLN A 92 0.84 2.71 4.16
C GLN A 92 -0.54 3.17 4.67
N ILE A 93 -0.85 2.93 5.94
CA ILE A 93 -2.14 3.33 6.52
C ILE A 93 -2.31 4.85 6.48
N ARG A 94 -1.30 5.64 6.85
CA ARG A 94 -1.39 7.10 6.76
C ARG A 94 -1.66 7.58 5.33
N SER A 95 -1.02 6.95 4.34
CA SER A 95 -1.24 7.24 2.91
C SER A 95 -2.68 6.92 2.49
N ILE A 96 -3.20 5.74 2.88
CA ILE A 96 -4.59 5.32 2.64
C ILE A 96 -5.58 6.31 3.28
N VAL A 97 -5.43 6.58 4.59
CA VAL A 97 -6.29 7.49 5.36
C VAL A 97 -6.31 8.88 4.73
N THR A 98 -5.15 9.39 4.32
CA THR A 98 -5.04 10.70 3.67
C THR A 98 -5.78 10.74 2.34
N LYS A 99 -5.60 9.72 1.48
CA LYS A 99 -6.28 9.63 0.17
C LYS A 99 -7.79 9.50 0.35
N ALA A 100 -8.24 8.60 1.22
CA ALA A 100 -9.65 8.37 1.49
C ALA A 100 -10.33 9.59 2.12
N SER A 101 -9.64 10.27 3.06
CA SER A 101 -10.15 11.49 3.70
C SER A 101 -10.39 12.62 2.70
N LYS A 102 -9.55 12.76 1.66
CA LYS A 102 -9.78 13.74 0.57
C LYS A 102 -11.06 13.43 -0.22
N ARG A 103 -11.43 12.16 -0.37
CA ARG A 103 -12.66 11.74 -1.07
C ARG A 103 -13.94 12.01 -0.27
N LEU A 104 -13.86 12.15 1.05
CA LEU A 104 -14.99 12.56 1.90
C LEU A 104 -15.54 13.93 1.51
N TYR A 105 -14.69 14.85 1.02
CA TYR A 105 -15.17 16.15 0.55
C TYR A 105 -16.12 15.99 -0.65
N GLY A 106 -15.75 15.17 -1.63
CA GLY A 106 -16.62 14.87 -2.77
C GLY A 106 -17.94 14.25 -2.31
N LEU A 107 -17.89 13.27 -1.40
CA LEU A 107 -19.09 12.66 -0.82
C LEU A 107 -20.01 13.70 -0.16
N ARG A 108 -19.44 14.66 0.58
CA ARG A 108 -20.20 15.76 1.19
C ARG A 108 -20.85 16.67 0.15
N VAL A 109 -20.14 16.99 -0.93
CA VAL A 109 -20.68 17.81 -2.02
C VAL A 109 -21.87 17.12 -2.67
N TYR A 110 -21.77 15.82 -2.98
CA TYR A 110 -22.89 15.06 -3.54
C TYR A 110 -24.09 14.99 -2.59
N CYS A 111 -23.84 14.79 -1.29
CA CYS A 111 -24.89 14.83 -0.28
C CYS A 111 -25.59 16.20 -0.22
N GLY A 112 -24.82 17.29 -0.23
CA GLY A 112 -25.38 18.66 -0.27
C GLY A 112 -26.13 18.99 -1.56
N GLY A 113 -25.82 18.29 -2.66
CA GLY A 113 -26.53 18.36 -3.92
C GLY A 113 -27.82 17.53 -3.99
N GLY A 114 -28.22 16.88 -2.89
CA GLY A 114 -29.48 16.12 -2.82
C GLY A 114 -29.42 14.71 -3.40
N VAL A 115 -28.23 14.15 -3.60
CA VAL A 115 -28.08 12.75 -4.06
C VAL A 115 -28.68 11.80 -3.01
N PRO A 116 -29.51 10.82 -3.40
CA PRO A 116 -30.12 9.88 -2.46
C PRO A 116 -29.09 9.06 -1.65
N PRO A 117 -29.40 8.67 -0.40
CA PRO A 117 -28.49 7.89 0.44
C PRO A 117 -28.02 6.57 -0.18
N ALA A 118 -28.86 5.90 -0.99
CA ALA A 118 -28.49 4.67 -1.69
C ALA A 118 -27.35 4.91 -2.70
N ASP A 119 -27.45 5.96 -3.51
CA ASP A 119 -26.42 6.32 -4.48
C ASP A 119 -25.15 6.83 -3.80
N LEU A 120 -25.28 7.58 -2.71
CA LEU A 120 -24.14 7.98 -1.89
C LEU A 120 -23.40 6.78 -1.28
N THR A 121 -24.12 5.70 -0.95
CA THR A 121 -23.53 4.45 -0.45
C THR A 121 -22.73 3.75 -1.55
N ASN A 122 -23.25 3.72 -2.78
CA ASN A 122 -22.52 3.22 -3.95
C ASN A 122 -21.26 4.06 -4.21
N ILE A 123 -21.35 5.39 -4.13
CA ILE A 123 -20.22 6.30 -4.27
C ILE A 123 -19.17 6.04 -3.17
N TYR A 124 -19.60 5.82 -1.93
CA TYR A 124 -18.71 5.45 -0.83
C TYR A 124 -17.96 4.16 -1.13
N PHE A 125 -18.65 3.10 -1.56
CA PHE A 125 -18.01 1.83 -1.89
C PHE A 125 -17.02 1.98 -3.05
N ALA A 126 -17.42 2.66 -4.11
CA ALA A 126 -16.60 2.83 -5.29
C ALA A 126 -15.35 3.70 -5.07
N LEU A 127 -15.45 4.79 -4.30
CA LEU A 127 -14.40 5.82 -4.23
C LEU A 127 -13.64 5.87 -2.90
N ILE A 128 -14.23 5.40 -1.80
CA ILE A 128 -13.63 5.47 -0.47
C ILE A 128 -13.25 4.07 -0.01
N ARG A 129 -14.21 3.13 0.03
CA ARG A 129 -13.95 1.77 0.50
C ARG A 129 -12.91 1.06 -0.36
N SER A 130 -12.98 1.21 -1.67
CA SER A 130 -11.96 0.70 -2.61
C SER A 130 -10.53 1.16 -2.29
N ILE A 131 -10.35 2.39 -1.78
CA ILE A 131 -9.05 2.91 -1.34
C ILE A 131 -8.66 2.30 0.01
N LEU A 132 -9.61 2.20 0.94
CA LEU A 132 -9.39 1.67 2.29
C LEU A 132 -9.03 0.17 2.29
N GLU A 133 -9.57 -0.60 1.34
CA GLU A 133 -9.38 -2.05 1.25
C GLU A 133 -8.28 -2.46 0.25
N TYR A 134 -7.67 -1.49 -0.44
CA TYR A 134 -6.62 -1.79 -1.42
C TYR A 134 -5.42 -2.51 -0.76
N CYS A 135 -5.10 -3.70 -1.29
CA CYS A 135 -4.04 -4.58 -0.78
C CYS A 135 -4.19 -4.94 0.72
N CYS A 136 -5.42 -5.01 1.25
CA CYS A 136 -5.67 -5.29 2.67
C CYS A 136 -5.04 -6.61 3.14
N GLU A 137 -4.96 -7.62 2.29
CA GLU A 137 -4.30 -8.90 2.58
C GLU A 137 -2.87 -8.75 3.08
N VAL A 138 -2.15 -7.70 2.63
CA VAL A 138 -0.75 -7.46 2.96
C VAL A 138 -0.58 -6.80 4.33
N TRP A 139 -1.43 -5.82 4.66
CA TRP A 139 -1.24 -4.98 5.86
C TRP A 139 -2.22 -5.28 6.99
N ASN A 140 -3.33 -5.95 6.73
CA ASN A 140 -4.40 -6.14 7.72
C ASN A 140 -4.00 -7.08 8.86
N TYR A 141 -3.18 -8.11 8.59
CA TYR A 141 -2.72 -9.02 9.64
C TYR A 141 -1.77 -8.36 10.64
N ALA A 142 -1.01 -7.35 10.20
CA ALA A 142 0.05 -6.71 10.99
C ALA A 142 -0.35 -5.35 11.58
N ILE A 143 -1.63 -4.94 11.44
CA ILE A 143 -2.06 -3.59 11.82
C ILE A 143 -2.27 -3.45 13.34
N PRO A 144 -1.57 -2.50 14.01
CA PRO A 144 -1.87 -2.14 15.39
C PRO A 144 -3.28 -1.53 15.52
N ARG A 145 -3.90 -1.71 16.69
CA ARG A 145 -5.25 -1.22 16.97
C ARG A 145 -5.46 0.25 16.64
N TYR A 146 -4.52 1.12 17.03
CA TYR A 146 -4.64 2.56 16.80
C TYR A 146 -4.71 2.93 15.31
N LEU A 147 -4.03 2.20 14.42
CA LEU A 147 -4.10 2.39 12.97
C LEU A 147 -5.41 1.84 12.39
N SER A 148 -5.89 0.71 12.92
CA SER A 148 -7.22 0.18 12.57
C SER A 148 -8.33 1.18 12.92
N ASP A 149 -8.23 1.82 14.10
CA ASP A 149 -9.17 2.86 14.53
C ASP A 149 -9.10 4.11 13.63
N GLU A 150 -7.95 4.43 13.01
CA GLU A 150 -7.85 5.51 12.00
C GLU A 150 -8.62 5.18 10.72
N LEU A 151 -8.53 3.94 10.22
CA LEU A 151 -9.32 3.48 9.08
C LEU A 151 -10.81 3.52 9.40
N GLU A 152 -11.22 2.99 10.56
CA GLU A 152 -12.63 3.00 10.99
C GLU A 152 -13.17 4.43 11.11
N ARG A 153 -12.34 5.39 11.55
CA ARG A 153 -12.73 6.81 11.65
C ARG A 153 -13.11 7.41 10.30
N VAL A 154 -12.43 7.05 9.22
CA VAL A 154 -12.79 7.50 7.86
C VAL A 154 -14.15 6.94 7.47
N GLN A 155 -14.40 5.67 7.75
CA GLN A 155 -15.66 4.99 7.45
C GLN A 155 -16.82 5.59 8.24
N LYS A 156 -16.64 5.79 9.56
CA LYS A 156 -17.62 6.49 10.41
C LYS A 156 -17.95 7.89 9.90
N ARG A 157 -16.93 8.67 9.48
CA ARG A 157 -17.16 10.01 8.90
C ARG A 157 -17.96 9.94 7.60
N ALA A 158 -17.73 8.95 6.75
CA ALA A 158 -18.54 8.76 5.55
C ALA A 158 -19.99 8.47 5.92
N MET A 159 -20.24 7.57 6.87
CA MET A 159 -21.59 7.24 7.32
C MET A 159 -22.33 8.44 7.93
N CYS A 160 -21.64 9.26 8.73
CA CYS A 160 -22.20 10.51 9.25
C CYS A 160 -22.62 11.47 8.13
N ILE A 161 -21.89 11.50 7.01
CA ILE A 161 -22.25 12.34 5.86
C ILE A 161 -23.50 11.79 5.16
N ILE A 162 -23.56 10.48 4.93
CA ILE A 162 -24.64 9.86 4.13
C ILE A 162 -25.96 9.80 4.89
N PHE A 163 -25.93 9.45 6.17
CA PHE A 163 -27.11 9.09 6.94
C PHE A 163 -27.39 10.03 8.12
N LEU A 164 -26.61 11.11 8.28
CA LEU A 164 -26.67 11.98 9.46
C LEU A 164 -26.51 11.19 10.79
N ALA A 165 -25.82 10.03 10.73
CA ALA A 165 -25.67 9.13 11.85
C ALA A 165 -24.79 9.72 12.97
N THR A 166 -25.10 9.39 14.22
CA THR A 166 -24.28 9.76 15.38
C THR A 166 -22.98 8.94 15.43
N HIS A 167 -21.88 9.57 15.87
CA HIS A 167 -20.52 8.99 15.91
C HIS A 167 -20.36 7.72 16.76
N THR A 168 -21.41 7.28 17.45
CA THR A 168 -21.37 6.21 18.46
C THR A 168 -21.61 4.80 17.91
N THR A 169 -22.09 4.66 16.67
CA THR A 169 -22.33 3.34 16.07
C THR A 169 -21.04 2.75 15.48
N LYS A 170 -20.74 1.48 15.81
CA LYS A 170 -19.65 0.72 15.17
C LYS A 170 -19.98 0.52 13.69
N PHE A 171 -18.97 0.67 12.83
CA PHE A 171 -19.18 0.53 11.38
C PHE A 171 -19.67 -0.88 10.98
N SER A 172 -19.17 -1.91 11.65
CA SER A 172 -19.61 -3.30 11.44
C SER A 172 -21.11 -3.50 11.73
N ASN A 173 -21.62 -2.89 12.80
CA ASN A 173 -23.06 -2.97 13.14
C ASN A 173 -23.93 -2.31 12.06
N TRP A 174 -23.42 -1.25 11.41
CA TRP A 174 -24.12 -0.60 10.30
C TRP A 174 -24.16 -1.47 9.04
N LEU A 175 -23.03 -2.11 8.67
CA LEU A 175 -23.00 -3.01 7.52
C LEU A 175 -24.00 -4.17 7.68
N ILE A 176 -24.09 -4.71 8.89
CA ILE A 176 -25.06 -5.75 9.24
C ILE A 176 -26.50 -5.21 9.14
N ALA A 177 -26.75 -4.00 9.64
CA ALA A 177 -28.09 -3.39 9.60
C ALA A 177 -28.59 -3.06 8.18
N GLN A 178 -27.69 -2.91 7.21
CA GLN A 178 -28.05 -2.66 5.80
C GLN A 178 -27.97 -3.92 4.91
N ASP A 179 -27.71 -5.10 5.48
CA ASP A 179 -27.47 -6.34 4.72
C ASP A 179 -26.32 -6.23 3.70
N LEU A 180 -25.38 -5.31 3.95
CA LEU A 180 -24.20 -5.03 3.12
C LEU A 180 -22.94 -5.71 3.67
N ALA A 181 -23.09 -6.54 4.71
CA ALA A 181 -22.01 -7.30 5.28
C ALA A 181 -21.62 -8.45 4.35
N THR A 182 -20.63 -8.23 3.48
CA THR A 182 -19.95 -9.31 2.78
C THR A 182 -19.20 -10.20 3.78
N SER A 183 -19.02 -11.49 3.46
CA SER A 183 -18.31 -12.50 4.28
C SER A 183 -16.90 -12.10 4.75
N GLU A 184 -16.31 -11.07 4.15
CA GLU A 184 -15.02 -10.48 4.48
C GLU A 184 -15.05 -9.46 5.64
N THR A 185 -16.24 -9.07 6.13
CA THR A 185 -16.40 -8.15 7.28
C THR A 185 -15.90 -8.68 8.62
N LYS A 186 -15.46 -9.95 8.69
CA LYS A 186 -14.81 -10.53 9.87
C LYS A 186 -13.37 -10.07 10.09
N LEU A 187 -12.83 -9.25 9.18
CA LEU A 187 -11.43 -8.81 9.22
C LEU A 187 -11.25 -7.35 9.69
N VAL A 188 -12.29 -6.73 10.28
CA VAL A 188 -12.24 -5.40 10.92
C VAL A 188 -12.61 -5.48 12.41
#